data_AF-A0A0G4FRA4-F1
#
_entry.id   AF-A0A0G4FRA4-F1
#
_cell.length_a   1.000
_cell.length_b   1.000
_cell.length_c   1.000
_cell.angle_alpha   90.00
_cell.angle_beta   90.00
_cell.angle_gamma   90.00
#
_symmetry.space_group_name_H-M   'P 1'
#
loop_
_entity.id
_entity.type
_entity.pdbx_description
1 polymer ?
#
loop_
_entity_poly.entity_id
_entity_poly.type
_entity_poly.pdbx_seq_one_letter_code
_entity_poly.pdbx_strand_id
1 'polypeptide(L)'
;MDARTRLRHDHRRPLLDVCTEGAVRRPFISVSRRQGHDTVMDLEARKSREVAGGLVALKSQAGNWTRVIEGICRQVEEEMSGPTSRVQADWYKMLLYSEGDFFEVHKDTQRSNDHFASLLVFLPTEYTGGDFLLHDDGEFDGERFNRETQDALGHQQARWIAFYSDIVHSVKPVLSGYRLALAYNLRRHETGERFKKDGPLAPPLQRLVDGMKEHFNSPQANES
;
A
#
# COMPACT_ATOMS: atom_id res chain seq x y z
N MET A 1 -8.74 22.87 -37.17
CA MET A 1 -9.63 21.78 -36.75
C MET A 1 -8.93 21.02 -35.64
N ASP A 2 -9.40 21.22 -34.43
CA ASP A 2 -8.95 20.55 -33.22
C ASP A 2 -9.64 19.18 -33.12
N ALA A 3 -8.88 18.17 -32.69
CA ALA A 3 -9.41 16.85 -32.30
C ALA A 3 -8.41 16.13 -31.39
N ARG A 4 -7.89 16.84 -30.37
CA ARG A 4 -7.29 16.21 -29.18
C ARG A 4 -8.37 15.99 -28.10
N THR A 5 -9.32 15.10 -28.38
CA THR A 5 -10.19 14.56 -27.32
C THR A 5 -10.57 13.13 -27.65
N ARG A 6 -9.60 12.22 -27.61
CA ARG A 6 -9.94 10.82 -27.28
C ARG A 6 -10.10 10.79 -25.78
N LEU A 7 -11.37 10.81 -25.35
CA LEU A 7 -11.82 10.48 -24.01
C LEU A 7 -11.03 9.25 -23.53
N ARG A 8 -10.12 9.46 -22.58
CA ARG A 8 -9.59 8.36 -21.78
C ARG A 8 -10.80 7.83 -21.02
N HIS A 9 -11.24 6.62 -21.32
CA HIS A 9 -12.04 5.91 -20.34
C HIS A 9 -11.19 5.84 -19.07
N ASP A 10 -11.64 6.57 -18.05
CA ASP A 10 -11.08 6.61 -16.72
C ASP A 10 -11.30 5.23 -16.08
N HIS A 11 -10.46 4.27 -16.46
CA HIS A 11 -10.48 2.96 -15.84
C HIS A 11 -9.98 3.16 -14.42
N ARG A 12 -10.89 3.06 -13.44
CA ARG A 12 -10.63 3.13 -11.99
C ARG A 12 -9.82 1.93 -11.52
N ARG A 13 -8.60 1.78 -12.06
CA ARG A 13 -7.70 0.67 -11.74
C ARG A 13 -7.07 0.90 -10.37
N PRO A 14 -6.97 -0.15 -9.54
CA PRO A 14 -6.16 -0.07 -8.32
C PRO A 14 -4.69 0.15 -8.68
N LEU A 15 -3.98 0.87 -7.82
CA LEU A 15 -2.53 1.02 -7.90
C LEU A 15 -1.88 0.09 -6.88
N LEU A 16 -0.89 -0.71 -7.29
CA LEU A 16 -0.25 -1.70 -6.42
C LEU A 16 1.22 -1.87 -6.77
N ASP A 17 2.04 -2.07 -5.74
CA ASP A 17 3.47 -2.33 -5.90
C ASP A 17 4.04 -2.99 -4.62
N VAL A 18 5.31 -3.36 -4.66
CA VAL A 18 6.13 -3.71 -3.50
C VAL A 18 6.69 -2.42 -2.88
N CYS A 19 6.92 -2.40 -1.57
CA CYS A 19 7.60 -1.27 -0.93
C CYS A 19 9.08 -1.22 -1.37
N THR A 20 9.48 -0.19 -2.12
CA THR A 20 10.79 -0.11 -2.79
C THR A 20 11.94 0.44 -1.94
N GLU A 21 11.69 0.80 -0.68
CA GLU A 21 12.74 1.20 0.27
C GLU A 21 13.02 0.06 1.25
N GLY A 22 14.29 -0.15 1.61
CA GLY A 22 14.74 -1.16 2.60
C GLY A 22 14.10 -1.03 4.00
N ALA A 23 13.24 -0.04 4.18
CA ALA A 23 12.45 0.28 5.36
C ALA A 23 11.47 -0.80 5.82
N VAL A 24 11.17 -1.84 5.03
CA VAL A 24 10.23 -2.91 5.46
C VAL A 24 10.90 -4.24 5.77
N ARG A 25 12.23 -4.29 5.85
CA ARG A 25 12.90 -5.45 6.44
C ARG A 25 12.69 -5.41 7.96
N ARG A 26 11.94 -6.39 8.48
CA ARG A 26 11.68 -6.61 9.92
C ARG A 26 10.96 -5.45 10.62
N PRO A 27 9.71 -5.11 10.23
CA PRO A 27 8.91 -4.14 10.98
C PRO A 27 8.68 -4.66 12.40
N PHE A 28 8.92 -3.82 13.40
CA PHE A 28 8.56 -4.09 14.78
C PHE A 28 7.29 -3.31 15.13
N ILE A 29 6.26 -4.04 15.55
CA ILE A 29 4.97 -3.48 15.93
C ILE A 29 4.84 -3.59 17.44
N SER A 30 4.63 -2.44 18.09
CA SER A 30 4.22 -2.42 19.48
C SER A 30 2.80 -1.88 19.58
N VAL A 31 1.94 -2.60 20.29
CA VAL A 31 0.58 -2.17 20.59
C VAL A 31 0.51 -1.72 22.05
N SER A 32 0.06 -0.49 22.27
CA SER A 32 -0.25 -0.01 23.63
C SER A 32 -1.56 -0.64 24.10
N ARG A 33 -1.55 -1.38 25.22
CA ARG A 33 -2.79 -1.87 25.84
C ARG A 33 -3.47 -0.71 26.58
N ARG A 34 -4.67 -0.33 26.15
CA ARG A 34 -5.66 0.30 27.06
C ARG A 34 -6.65 -0.75 27.51
N GLN A 35 -7.00 -0.69 28.79
CA GLN A 35 -8.01 -1.54 29.40
C GLN A 35 -9.39 -1.04 28.96
N GLY A 36 -10.21 -1.91 28.35
CA GLY A 36 -11.66 -1.74 28.26
C GLY A 36 -12.20 -1.04 27.00
N HIS A 37 -12.04 -1.62 25.82
CA HIS A 37 -13.00 -1.41 24.73
C HIS A 37 -13.22 -2.75 24.03
N ASP A 38 -14.36 -3.39 24.31
CA ASP A 38 -14.82 -4.55 23.56
C ASP A 38 -15.10 -4.12 22.12
N THR A 39 -14.35 -4.70 21.18
CA THR A 39 -14.62 -4.54 19.75
C THR A 39 -15.95 -5.25 19.46
N VAL A 40 -17.03 -4.49 19.30
CA VAL A 40 -18.30 -5.05 18.82
C VAL A 40 -18.06 -5.56 17.40
N MET A 41 -17.93 -6.87 17.24
CA MET A 41 -17.77 -7.54 15.96
C MET A 41 -19.11 -8.14 15.55
N ASP A 42 -19.61 -7.74 14.39
CA ASP A 42 -20.64 -8.49 13.69
C ASP A 42 -19.96 -9.69 13.02
N LEU A 43 -19.98 -10.83 13.73
CA LEU A 43 -19.25 -12.04 13.36
C LEU A 43 -19.77 -12.71 12.08
N GLU A 44 -20.96 -12.33 11.58
CA GLU A 44 -21.53 -12.87 10.34
C GLU A 44 -20.97 -12.15 9.11
N ALA A 45 -20.83 -10.83 9.16
CA ALA A 45 -20.25 -10.05 8.05
C ALA A 45 -18.72 -10.10 8.06
N ARG A 46 -18.12 -10.27 9.25
CA ARG A 46 -16.68 -10.14 9.41
C ARG A 46 -16.16 -10.82 10.67
N LYS A 47 -15.09 -11.56 10.49
CA LYS A 47 -14.31 -12.11 11.58
C LYS A 47 -12.86 -11.68 11.42
N SER A 48 -12.43 -10.63 12.13
CA SER A 48 -11.01 -10.25 12.24
C SER A 48 -10.75 -9.31 13.40
N ARG A 49 -9.51 -9.27 13.89
CA ARG A 49 -9.11 -8.38 14.97
C ARG A 49 -8.61 -7.06 14.41
N GLU A 50 -9.07 -5.97 15.02
CA GLU A 50 -8.63 -4.62 14.68
C GLU A 50 -7.90 -3.97 15.85
N VAL A 51 -6.85 -3.23 15.54
CA VAL A 51 -6.23 -2.30 16.48
C VAL A 51 -6.29 -0.92 15.88
N ALA A 52 -6.93 0.01 16.59
CA ALA A 52 -7.01 1.40 16.16
C ALA A 52 -5.61 1.97 15.96
N GLY A 53 -5.45 2.76 14.89
CA GLY A 53 -4.14 3.21 14.46
C GLY A 53 -3.36 3.96 15.53
N GLY A 54 -4.03 4.88 16.25
CA GLY A 54 -3.40 5.65 17.34
C GLY A 54 -2.87 4.80 18.51
N LEU A 55 -3.17 3.49 18.57
CA LEU A 55 -2.66 2.57 19.58
C LEU A 55 -1.45 1.75 19.10
N VAL A 56 -1.11 1.83 17.81
CA VAL A 56 -0.03 1.07 17.17
C VAL A 56 1.14 2.01 16.88
N ALA A 57 2.31 1.69 17.44
CA ALA A 57 3.55 2.30 17.00
C ALA A 57 4.28 1.33 16.06
N LEU A 58 4.47 1.78 14.82
CA LEU A 58 5.31 1.11 13.84
C LEU A 58 6.73 1.64 13.94
N LYS A 59 7.68 0.74 14.15
CA LYS A 59 9.11 1.05 14.08
C LYS A 59 9.75 0.10 13.08
N SER A 60 10.70 0.59 12.31
CA SER A 60 11.54 -0.26 11.48
C SER A 60 12.99 -0.01 11.85
N GLN A 61 13.77 -1.10 11.96
CA GLN A 61 15.21 -1.00 12.18
C GLN A 61 15.95 -0.52 10.92
N ALA A 62 15.34 -0.71 9.74
CA ALA A 62 15.98 -0.51 8.44
C ALA A 62 15.52 0.75 7.70
N GLY A 63 14.56 1.52 8.23
CA GLY A 63 14.13 2.77 7.59
C GLY A 63 13.01 3.52 8.32
N ASN A 64 12.57 4.62 7.69
CA ASN A 64 11.52 5.49 8.21
C ASN A 64 10.19 5.16 7.56
N TRP A 65 9.27 4.56 8.32
CA TRP A 65 7.94 4.17 7.83
C TRP A 65 7.15 5.34 7.24
N THR A 66 7.30 6.54 7.80
CA THR A 66 6.66 7.74 7.26
C THR A 66 7.10 8.00 5.83
N ARG A 67 8.39 7.84 5.50
CA ARG A 67 8.90 8.04 4.13
C ARG A 67 8.37 7.01 3.14
N VAL A 68 8.18 5.76 3.58
CA VAL A 68 7.55 4.72 2.75
C VAL A 68 6.13 5.14 2.37
N ILE A 69 5.34 5.57 3.34
CA ILE A 69 3.97 6.00 3.11
C ILE A 69 3.91 7.27 2.25
N GLU A 70 4.80 8.24 2.48
CA GLU A 70 4.95 9.42 1.62
C GLU A 70 5.31 9.04 0.18
N GLY A 71 6.18 8.04 0.00
CA GLY A 71 6.54 7.50 -1.31
C GLY A 71 5.35 6.86 -2.03
N ILE A 72 4.55 6.06 -1.32
CA ILE A 72 3.30 5.49 -1.85
C ILE A 72 2.31 6.60 -2.20
N CYS A 73 2.14 7.61 -1.33
CA CYS A 73 1.25 8.75 -1.61
C CYS A 73 1.64 9.47 -2.90
N ARG A 74 2.94 9.71 -3.16
CA ARG A 74 3.39 10.30 -4.42
C ARG A 74 3.01 9.47 -5.64
N GLN A 75 3.11 8.14 -5.56
CA GLN A 75 2.67 7.27 -6.66
C GLN A 75 1.15 7.35 -6.87
N VAL A 76 0.37 7.40 -5.79
CA VAL A 76 -1.09 7.56 -5.84
C VAL A 76 -1.49 8.94 -6.39
N GLU A 77 -0.75 10.01 -6.06
CA GLU A 77 -0.96 11.35 -6.62
C GLU A 77 -0.88 11.31 -8.16
N GLU A 78 0.18 10.70 -8.69
CA GLU A 78 0.45 10.63 -10.12
C GLU A 78 -0.60 9.82 -10.88
N GLU A 79 -1.01 8.65 -10.35
CA GLU A 79 -1.80 7.67 -11.09
C GLU A 79 -3.31 7.71 -10.78
N MET A 80 -3.72 8.14 -9.58
CA MET A 80 -5.13 8.08 -9.14
C MET A 80 -5.77 9.44 -8.85
N SER A 81 -4.99 10.50 -8.57
CA SER A 81 -5.56 11.79 -8.14
C SER A 81 -5.32 12.95 -9.11
N GLY A 82 -4.38 12.79 -10.04
CA GLY A 82 -3.99 13.80 -11.00
C GLY A 82 -2.98 14.82 -10.45
N PRO A 83 -2.30 15.57 -11.34
CA PRO A 83 -1.08 16.32 -11.00
C PRO A 83 -1.32 17.61 -10.20
N THR A 84 -2.55 17.91 -9.77
CA THR A 84 -2.94 19.11 -9.02
C THR A 84 -3.45 18.79 -7.61
N SER A 85 -3.39 17.52 -7.21
CA SER A 85 -3.95 17.00 -5.97
C SER A 85 -2.85 16.40 -5.10
N ARG A 86 -2.77 16.81 -3.83
CA ARG A 86 -1.94 16.12 -2.83
C ARG A 86 -2.70 14.97 -2.20
N VAL A 87 -2.02 13.86 -1.96
CA VAL A 87 -2.58 12.72 -1.25
C VAL A 87 -1.92 12.61 0.12
N GLN A 88 -2.76 12.54 1.14
CA GLN A 88 -2.35 12.24 2.50
C GLN A 88 -2.91 10.88 2.90
N ALA A 89 -2.07 10.04 3.52
CA ALA A 89 -2.50 8.78 4.10
C ALA A 89 -2.68 8.91 5.62
N ASP A 90 -3.91 8.79 6.09
CA ASP A 90 -4.23 8.78 7.51
C ASP A 90 -4.23 7.36 8.04
N TRP A 91 -3.40 7.11 9.05
CA TRP A 91 -3.30 5.81 9.72
C TRP A 91 -4.61 5.45 10.41
N TYR A 92 -5.36 4.52 9.84
CA TYR A 92 -6.68 4.17 10.33
C TYR A 92 -6.61 3.01 11.33
N LYS A 93 -6.18 1.83 10.88
CA LYS A 93 -6.17 0.63 11.72
C LYS A 93 -5.21 -0.44 11.23
N MET A 94 -4.79 -1.28 12.15
CA MET A 94 -4.13 -2.54 11.84
C MET A 94 -5.18 -3.67 11.84
N LEU A 95 -5.10 -4.53 10.84
CA LEU A 95 -6.00 -5.66 10.60
C LEU A 95 -5.22 -6.97 10.77
N LEU A 96 -5.66 -7.81 11.71
CA LEU A 96 -5.11 -9.14 11.95
C LEU A 96 -6.19 -10.19 11.70
N TYR A 97 -5.93 -11.07 10.75
CA TYR A 97 -6.75 -12.24 10.46
C TYR A 97 -5.99 -13.49 10.89
N SER A 98 -6.64 -14.33 11.70
CA SER A 98 -6.21 -15.66 12.10
C SER A 98 -6.93 -16.76 11.32
N GLU A 99 -6.62 -18.02 11.56
CA GLU A 99 -7.29 -19.13 10.89
C GLU A 99 -8.84 -19.06 11.02
N GLY A 100 -9.52 -19.17 9.89
CA GLY A 100 -10.97 -19.04 9.75
C GLY A 100 -11.50 -17.61 9.78
N ASP A 101 -10.65 -16.59 9.92
CA ASP A 101 -11.04 -15.17 9.84
C ASP A 101 -11.22 -14.74 8.38
N PHE A 102 -12.20 -13.87 8.14
CA PHE A 102 -12.64 -13.41 6.81
C PHE A 102 -13.27 -12.01 6.88
N PHE A 103 -13.54 -11.42 5.72
CA PHE A 103 -14.40 -10.25 5.60
C PHE A 103 -15.25 -10.41 4.34
N GLU A 104 -16.56 -10.51 4.53
CA GLU A 104 -17.52 -10.60 3.42
C GLU A 104 -17.45 -9.40 2.49
N VAL A 105 -18.10 -9.55 1.35
CA VAL A 105 -18.26 -8.49 0.33
C VAL A 105 -18.79 -7.20 0.98
N HIS A 106 -17.99 -6.14 0.94
CA HIS A 106 -18.32 -4.83 1.53
C HIS A 106 -17.72 -3.69 0.73
N LYS A 107 -18.07 -2.45 1.08
CA LYS A 107 -17.40 -1.23 0.65
C LYS A 107 -16.86 -0.49 1.86
N ASP A 108 -15.79 0.26 1.67
CA ASP A 108 -15.31 1.13 2.74
C ASP A 108 -16.27 2.31 2.94
N THR A 109 -16.47 2.67 4.20
CA THR A 109 -17.25 3.86 4.54
C THR A 109 -16.37 5.09 4.35
N GLN A 110 -16.76 5.98 3.42
CA GLN A 110 -16.17 7.31 3.33
C GLN A 110 -16.44 8.08 4.62
N ARG A 111 -15.40 8.70 5.19
CA ARG A 111 -15.45 9.32 6.53
C ARG A 111 -15.37 10.83 6.49
N SER A 112 -15.04 11.38 5.34
CA SER A 112 -14.87 12.80 5.08
C SER A 112 -14.95 13.01 3.57
N ASN A 113 -15.29 14.24 3.16
CA ASN A 113 -15.44 14.59 1.74
C ASN A 113 -14.13 14.49 0.96
N ASP A 114 -12.99 14.57 1.65
CA ASP A 114 -11.66 14.43 1.07
C ASP A 114 -11.17 12.97 1.04
N HIS A 115 -11.80 12.02 1.75
CA HIS A 115 -11.49 10.58 1.67
C HIS A 115 -12.00 10.00 0.35
N PHE A 116 -11.08 9.61 -0.52
CA PHE A 116 -11.42 9.11 -1.86
C PHE A 116 -11.01 7.64 -2.07
N ALA A 117 -9.94 7.18 -1.42
CA ALA A 117 -9.38 5.85 -1.63
C ALA A 117 -8.88 5.23 -0.32
N SER A 118 -8.76 3.92 -0.31
CA SER A 118 -8.15 3.14 0.76
C SER A 118 -6.78 2.65 0.32
N LEU A 119 -5.83 2.60 1.25
CA LEU A 119 -4.52 1.97 1.07
C LEU A 119 -4.37 0.82 2.07
N LEU A 120 -4.10 -0.37 1.55
CA LEU A 120 -3.72 -1.54 2.35
C LEU A 120 -2.24 -1.83 2.15
N VAL A 121 -1.48 -1.92 3.24
CA VAL A 121 -0.09 -2.36 3.25
C VAL A 121 0.01 -3.71 3.98
N PHE A 122 0.35 -4.76 3.25
CA PHE A 122 0.51 -6.12 3.72
C PHE A 122 1.90 -6.30 4.31
N LEU A 123 1.97 -6.77 5.56
CA LEU A 123 3.24 -6.95 6.25
C LEU A 123 3.73 -8.40 6.15
N PRO A 124 5.06 -8.65 6.22
CA PRO A 124 5.61 -9.99 6.16
C PRO A 124 5.15 -10.86 7.34
N THR A 125 4.14 -11.69 7.10
CA THR A 125 3.66 -12.74 8.00
C THR A 125 3.35 -13.99 7.18
N GLU A 126 3.52 -15.16 7.79
CA GLU A 126 3.20 -16.43 7.14
C GLU A 126 1.70 -16.72 7.26
N TYR A 127 1.05 -16.95 6.12
CA TYR A 127 -0.34 -17.38 6.05
C TYR A 127 -0.68 -18.08 4.73
N THR A 128 -1.78 -18.83 4.71
CA THR A 128 -2.40 -19.36 3.48
C THR A 128 -3.87 -18.99 3.40
N GLY A 129 -4.45 -19.00 2.19
CA GLY A 129 -5.77 -18.40 1.95
C GLY A 129 -5.73 -16.88 2.15
N GLY A 130 -6.81 -16.29 2.67
CA GLY A 130 -6.82 -14.86 2.98
C GLY A 130 -6.81 -13.94 1.75
N ASP A 131 -7.24 -14.46 0.59
CA ASP A 131 -7.21 -13.74 -0.68
C ASP A 131 -7.97 -12.42 -0.57
N PHE A 132 -7.32 -11.32 -0.96
CA PHE A 132 -7.97 -10.03 -1.14
C PHE A 132 -8.55 -9.94 -2.55
N LEU A 133 -9.82 -9.57 -2.65
CA LEU A 133 -10.54 -9.44 -3.91
C LEU A 133 -11.14 -8.04 -4.02
N LEU A 134 -11.00 -7.43 -5.19
CA LEU A 134 -11.80 -6.28 -5.61
C LEU A 134 -12.90 -6.78 -6.54
N HIS A 135 -14.11 -6.32 -6.31
CA HIS A 135 -15.30 -6.56 -7.13
C HIS A 135 -15.69 -5.24 -7.79
N ASP A 136 -14.87 -4.80 -8.74
CA ASP A 136 -15.21 -3.71 -9.65
C ASP A 136 -15.47 -4.25 -11.07
N ASP A 137 -16.00 -3.41 -11.95
CA ASP A 137 -16.19 -3.77 -13.38
C ASP A 137 -14.87 -3.75 -14.18
N GLY A 138 -13.73 -3.69 -13.49
CA GLY A 138 -12.38 -3.66 -14.06
C GLY A 138 -11.73 -5.03 -14.18
N GLU A 139 -10.60 -5.07 -14.89
CA GLU A 139 -9.78 -6.29 -15.05
C GLU A 139 -8.81 -6.49 -13.87
N PHE A 140 -9.28 -6.39 -12.61
CA PHE A 140 -8.41 -6.70 -11.47
C PHE A 140 -8.15 -8.21 -11.38
N ASP A 141 -6.92 -8.62 -11.68
CA ASP A 141 -6.49 -10.01 -11.51
C ASP A 141 -6.12 -10.30 -10.05
N GLY A 142 -7.15 -10.67 -9.27
CA GLY A 142 -7.00 -11.00 -7.86
C GLY A 142 -6.11 -12.21 -7.61
N GLU A 143 -6.15 -13.24 -8.45
CA GLU A 143 -5.30 -14.43 -8.29
C GLU A 143 -3.82 -14.08 -8.42
N ARG A 144 -3.47 -13.30 -9.45
CA ARG A 144 -2.11 -12.78 -9.63
C ARG A 144 -1.70 -11.88 -8.48
N PHE A 145 -2.54 -10.93 -8.07
CA PHE A 145 -2.23 -10.04 -6.95
C PHE A 145 -1.91 -10.82 -5.68
N ASN A 146 -2.73 -11.81 -5.31
CA ASN A 146 -2.53 -12.58 -4.09
C ASN A 146 -1.27 -13.46 -4.17
N ARG A 147 -1.00 -14.11 -5.31
CA ARG A 147 0.22 -14.90 -5.50
C ARG A 147 1.48 -14.05 -5.37
N GLU A 148 1.53 -12.92 -6.05
CA GLU A 148 2.71 -12.05 -5.99
C GLU A 148 2.80 -11.32 -4.62
N THR A 149 1.69 -11.19 -3.88
CA THR A 149 1.71 -10.76 -2.47
C THR A 149 2.43 -11.79 -1.62
N GLN A 150 2.02 -13.06 -1.68
CA GLN A 150 2.66 -14.15 -0.92
C GLN A 150 4.17 -14.24 -1.19
N ASP A 151 4.57 -14.15 -2.45
CA ASP A 151 5.97 -14.17 -2.87
C ASP A 151 6.79 -13.03 -2.21
N ALA A 152 6.30 -11.79 -2.32
CA ALA A 152 6.95 -10.63 -1.71
C ALA A 152 7.06 -10.78 -0.17
N LEU A 153 5.98 -11.19 0.49
CA LEU A 153 5.96 -11.39 1.95
C LEU A 153 6.95 -12.49 2.38
N GLY A 154 7.05 -13.59 1.62
CA GLY A 154 8.03 -14.66 1.84
C GLY A 154 9.47 -14.17 1.74
N HIS A 155 9.73 -13.17 0.89
CA HIS A 155 11.01 -12.48 0.78
C HIS A 155 11.21 -11.33 1.78
N GLN A 156 10.36 -11.23 2.81
CA GLN A 156 10.40 -10.19 3.83
C GLN A 156 10.22 -8.77 3.26
N GLN A 157 9.41 -8.65 2.21
CA GLN A 157 9.05 -7.39 1.57
C GLN A 157 7.56 -7.14 1.77
N ALA A 158 7.18 -5.95 2.23
CA ALA A 158 5.78 -5.57 2.26
C ALA A 158 5.29 -5.24 0.85
N ARG A 159 4.02 -5.54 0.60
CA ARG A 159 3.30 -5.18 -0.61
C ARG A 159 2.14 -4.27 -0.26
N TRP A 160 1.70 -3.45 -1.19
CA TRP A 160 0.57 -2.56 -0.95
C TRP A 160 -0.35 -2.48 -2.16
N ILE A 161 -1.58 -2.04 -1.89
CA ILE A 161 -2.59 -1.72 -2.89
C ILE A 161 -3.40 -0.50 -2.44
N ALA A 162 -3.59 0.45 -3.34
CA ALA A 162 -4.50 1.57 -3.22
C ALA A 162 -5.67 1.39 -4.19
N PHE A 163 -6.89 1.59 -3.71
CA PHE A 163 -8.12 1.43 -4.50
C PHE A 163 -9.16 2.44 -4.04
N TYR A 164 -10.06 2.85 -4.95
CA TYR A 164 -11.11 3.81 -4.60
C TYR A 164 -12.02 3.25 -3.51
N SER A 165 -12.38 4.10 -2.54
CA SER A 165 -13.14 3.71 -1.33
C SER A 165 -14.53 3.15 -1.64
N ASP A 166 -15.08 3.47 -2.81
CA ASP A 166 -16.38 2.99 -3.28
C ASP A 166 -16.32 1.66 -4.05
N ILE A 167 -15.12 1.07 -4.21
CA ILE A 167 -14.94 -0.27 -4.78
C ILE A 167 -15.37 -1.33 -3.76
N VAL A 168 -16.23 -2.24 -4.21
CA VAL A 168 -16.62 -3.41 -3.43
C VAL A 168 -15.42 -4.34 -3.30
N HIS A 169 -15.17 -4.88 -2.12
CA HIS A 169 -14.05 -5.79 -1.88
C HIS A 169 -14.36 -6.81 -0.78
N SER A 170 -13.55 -7.86 -0.71
CA SER A 170 -13.69 -8.92 0.29
C SER A 170 -12.35 -9.55 0.62
N VAL A 171 -12.31 -10.31 1.72
CA VAL A 171 -11.18 -11.15 2.13
C VAL A 171 -11.68 -12.58 2.35
N LYS A 172 -11.20 -13.52 1.53
CA LYS A 172 -11.50 -14.96 1.73
C LYS A 172 -10.95 -15.45 3.08
N PRO A 173 -11.47 -16.57 3.62
CA PRO A 173 -10.95 -17.15 4.85
C PRO A 173 -9.44 -17.39 4.82
N VAL A 174 -8.75 -17.02 5.90
CA VAL A 174 -7.37 -17.48 6.16
C VAL A 174 -7.43 -18.95 6.55
N LEU A 175 -6.64 -19.79 5.89
CA LEU A 175 -6.62 -21.24 6.11
C LEU A 175 -5.55 -21.68 7.10
N SER A 176 -4.48 -20.89 7.24
CA SER A 176 -3.45 -21.10 8.28
C SER A 176 -2.67 -19.82 8.53
N GLY A 177 -2.04 -19.74 9.71
CA GLY A 177 -1.14 -18.63 10.06
C GLY A 177 -1.87 -17.33 10.40
N TYR A 178 -1.20 -16.20 10.16
CA TYR A 178 -1.74 -14.87 10.45
C TYR A 178 -1.51 -13.92 9.28
N ARG A 179 -2.57 -13.32 8.77
CA ARG A 179 -2.50 -12.28 7.73
C ARG A 179 -2.59 -10.92 8.39
N LEU A 180 -1.53 -10.13 8.23
CA LEU A 180 -1.41 -8.80 8.82
C LEU A 180 -1.40 -7.71 7.75
N ALA A 181 -2.33 -6.76 7.86
CA ALA A 181 -2.40 -5.61 6.97
C ALA A 181 -2.61 -4.32 7.73
N LEU A 182 -2.13 -3.23 7.16
CA LEU A 182 -2.28 -1.88 7.66
C LEU A 182 -3.22 -1.11 6.74
N ALA A 183 -4.27 -0.54 7.28
CA ALA A 183 -5.25 0.23 6.53
C ALA A 183 -5.08 1.73 6.77
N TYR A 184 -5.01 2.48 5.68
CA TYR A 184 -4.98 3.93 5.65
C TYR A 184 -6.17 4.46 4.86
N ASN A 185 -6.76 5.56 5.33
CA ASN A 185 -7.68 6.36 4.52
C ASN A 185 -6.84 7.35 3.72
N LEU A 186 -6.98 7.35 2.39
CA LEU A 186 -6.32 8.32 1.52
C LEU A 186 -7.22 9.52 1.31
N ARG A 187 -6.74 10.68 1.74
CA ARG A 187 -7.41 11.96 1.55
C ARG A 187 -6.73 12.74 0.43
N ARG A 188 -7.51 13.36 -0.44
CA ARG A 188 -7.00 14.24 -1.50
C ARG A 188 -7.31 15.69 -1.21
N HIS A 189 -6.32 16.55 -1.43
CA HIS A 189 -6.43 17.99 -1.30
C HIS A 189 -6.06 18.65 -2.62
N GLU A 190 -6.98 19.42 -3.19
CA GLU A 190 -6.68 20.23 -4.37
C GLU A 190 -5.73 21.36 -3.97
N THR A 191 -4.65 21.53 -4.73
CA THR A 191 -3.65 22.57 -4.45
C THR A 191 -3.68 23.70 -5.47
N GLY A 192 -4.41 23.55 -6.58
CA GLY A 192 -4.46 24.53 -7.68
C GLY A 192 -3.14 24.65 -8.46
N GLU A 193 -2.03 24.10 -7.98
CA GLU A 193 -0.72 24.12 -8.62
C GLU A 193 -0.40 22.74 -9.22
N ARG A 194 0.12 22.72 -10.44
CA ARG A 194 0.55 21.47 -11.08
C ARG A 194 1.91 21.08 -10.54
N PHE A 195 2.03 19.87 -9.98
CA PHE A 195 3.31 19.36 -9.52
C PHE A 195 4.25 19.13 -10.68
N LYS A 196 5.44 19.73 -10.59
CA LYS A 196 6.56 19.39 -11.45
C LYS A 196 7.03 18.01 -11.01
N LYS A 197 6.99 17.04 -11.93
CA LYS A 197 7.68 15.76 -11.75
C LYS A 197 9.12 16.08 -11.35
N ASP A 198 9.64 15.39 -10.33
CA ASP A 198 11.08 15.47 -10.05
C ASP A 198 11.79 15.14 -11.36
N GLY A 199 12.51 16.14 -11.88
CA GLY A 199 13.25 15.99 -13.13
C GLY A 199 14.32 14.90 -12.97
N PRO A 200 14.99 14.51 -14.06
CA PRO A 200 16.22 13.74 -13.92
C PRO A 200 17.11 14.40 -12.87
N LEU A 201 17.80 13.56 -12.08
CA LEU A 201 18.77 14.02 -11.10
C LEU A 201 19.60 15.15 -11.70
N ALA A 202 19.86 16.19 -10.90
CA ALA A 202 20.72 17.28 -11.36
C ALA A 202 21.98 16.68 -12.01
N PRO A 203 22.45 17.15 -13.17
CA PRO A 203 23.53 16.51 -13.94
C PRO A 203 24.78 16.11 -13.14
N PRO A 204 25.18 16.83 -12.06
CA PRO A 204 26.25 16.36 -11.17
C PRO A 204 25.94 15.06 -10.42
N LEU A 205 24.71 14.87 -9.92
CA LEU A 205 24.30 13.67 -9.22
C LEU A 205 24.13 12.48 -10.18
N GLN A 206 23.60 12.73 -11.38
CA GLN A 206 23.47 11.69 -12.40
C GLN A 206 24.85 11.15 -12.82
N ARG A 207 25.83 12.03 -13.05
CA ARG A 207 27.22 11.64 -13.37
C ARG A 207 27.87 10.82 -12.26
N LEU A 208 27.58 11.12 -10.99
CA LEU A 208 28.07 10.33 -9.86
C LEU A 208 27.49 8.91 -9.88
N VAL A 209 26.18 8.78 -10.11
CA VAL A 209 25.49 7.48 -10.19
C VAL A 209 26.03 6.65 -11.36
N ASP A 210 26.24 7.28 -12.52
CA ASP A 210 26.76 6.60 -13.70
C ASP A 210 28.21 6.13 -13.48
N GLY A 211 29.05 6.97 -12.87
CA GLY A 211 30.42 6.59 -12.50
C GLY A 211 30.50 5.46 -11.46
N MET A 212 29.56 5.42 -10.50
CA MET A 212 29.47 4.30 -9.55
C MET A 212 29.08 2.99 -10.26
N LYS A 213 28.13 3.04 -11.20
CA LYS A 213 27.75 1.85 -11.99
C LYS A 213 28.92 1.33 -12.83
N GLU A 214 29.68 2.21 -13.46
CA GLU A 214 30.89 1.83 -14.22
C GLU A 214 31.94 1.19 -13.32
N HIS A 215 32.17 1.75 -12.13
CA HIS A 215 33.13 1.22 -11.16
C HIS A 215 32.77 -0.19 -10.68
N PHE A 216 31.50 -0.45 -10.36
CA PHE A 216 31.07 -1.77 -9.87
C PHE A 216 30.89 -2.83 -10.97
N ASN A 217 30.73 -2.41 -12.23
CA ASN A 217 30.61 -3.33 -13.36
C ASN A 217 31.94 -3.57 -14.10
N SER A 218 33.00 -2.86 -13.72
CA SER A 218 34.34 -3.10 -14.28
C SER A 218 34.96 -4.33 -13.62
N PRO A 219 35.55 -5.26 -14.40
CA PRO A 219 36.21 -6.43 -13.81
C PRO A 219 37.35 -5.96 -12.91
N GLN A 220 37.32 -6.38 -11.64
CA GLN A 220 38.43 -6.12 -10.72
C GLN A 220 39.66 -6.83 -11.26
N ALA A 221 40.69 -6.04 -11.58
CA ALA A 221 41.99 -6.60 -11.93
C ALA A 221 42.48 -7.43 -10.75
N ASN A 222 42.61 -8.75 -10.93
CA ASN A 222 43.27 -9.60 -9.97
C ASN A 222 44.73 -9.11 -9.86
N GLU A 223 45.06 -8.49 -8.73
CA GLU A 223 46.45 -8.21 -8.37
C GLU A 223 47.14 -9.54 -8.09
N SER A 224 48.10 -9.89 -8.94
CA SER A 224 49.05 -11.00 -8.80
C SER A 224 50.33 -10.55 -8.09
#